data_AF-A0A836TVU7-F1
#
_entry.id   AF-A0A836TVU7-F1
#
_cell.length_a   1.000
_cell.length_b   1.000
_cell.length_c   1.000
_cell.angle_alpha   90.00
_cell.angle_beta   90.00
_cell.angle_gamma   90.00
#
_symmetry.space_group_name_H-M   'P 1'
#
loop_
_entity.id
_entity.type
_entity.pdbx_description
1 polymer ?
#
loop_
_entity_poly.entity_id
_entity_poly.type
_entity_poly.pdbx_seq_one_letter_code
_entity_poly.pdbx_strand_id
1 'polypeptide(L)' 'MRIDVIPDAKPAYAGKLLWLGRTYKCVLGRTGATATKHEGDGATPRGRFYLREVLYRADRLDQPNTL' A
#
# COMPACT_ATOMS: atom_id res chain seq x y z
N MET A 1 11.00 10.72 2.56
CA MET A 1 10.96 9.44 1.84
C MET A 1 9.66 9.37 1.04
N ARG A 2 9.70 8.94 -0.22
CA ARG A 2 8.50 8.84 -1.08
C ARG A 2 8.27 7.40 -1.47
N ILE A 3 7.02 6.95 -1.37
CA ILE A 3 6.54 5.68 -1.88
C ILE A 3 5.43 6.00 -2.87
N ASP A 4 5.53 5.46 -4.08
CA ASP A 4 4.48 5.58 -5.10
C ASP A 4 3.75 4.26 -5.23
N VAL A 5 2.42 4.30 -5.28
CA VAL A 5 1.57 3.13 -5.48
C VAL A 5 0.79 3.31 -6.78
N ILE A 6 0.95 2.36 -7.69
CA ILE A 6 0.34 2.36 -9.02
C ILE A 6 -0.61 1.16 -9.10
N PRO A 7 -1.95 1.37 -9.14
CA PRO A 7 -2.91 0.29 -9.38
C PRO A 7 -2.67 -0.36 -10.74
N ASP A 8 -2.77 -1.69 -10.81
CA ASP A 8 -2.84 -2.41 -12.07
C ASP A 8 -4.24 -2.27 -12.69
N ALA A 9 -4.36 -2.54 -14.00
CA ALA A 9 -5.66 -2.48 -14.67
C ALA A 9 -6.65 -3.51 -14.13
N LYS A 10 -6.17 -4.76 -13.90
CA LYS A 10 -6.91 -5.87 -13.27
C LYS A 10 -5.92 -6.88 -12.65
N PRO A 11 -6.33 -7.64 -11.61
CA PRO A 11 -7.56 -7.46 -10.84
C PRO A 11 -7.51 -6.15 -10.02
N ALA A 12 -8.66 -5.63 -9.60
CA ALA A 12 -8.76 -4.29 -8.98
C ALA A 12 -7.85 -4.12 -7.74
N TYR A 13 -7.61 -5.19 -6.98
CA TYR A 13 -6.77 -5.18 -5.79
C TYR A 13 -5.27 -5.28 -6.09
N ALA A 14 -4.85 -5.51 -7.33
CA ALA A 14 -3.44 -5.63 -7.69
C ALA A 14 -2.81 -4.27 -7.95
N GLY A 15 -1.54 -4.12 -7.58
CA GLY A 15 -0.77 -2.94 -7.93
C GLY A 15 0.72 -3.12 -7.69
N LYS A 16 1.45 -2.04 -7.98
CA LYS A 16 2.90 -1.94 -7.82
C LYS A 16 3.25 -0.82 -6.86
N LEU A 17 4.15 -1.12 -5.94
CA LEU A 17 4.77 -0.15 -5.04
C LEU A 17 6.17 0.16 -5.55
N LEU A 18 6.46 1.43 -5.77
CA LEU A 18 7.76 1.94 -6.19
C LEU A 18 8.41 2.64 -5.00
N TRP A 19 9.61 2.19 -4.63
CA TRP A 19 10.38 2.75 -3.53
C TRP A 19 11.87 2.55 -3.77
N LEU A 20 12.65 3.62 -3.67
CA LEU A 20 14.10 3.61 -3.84
C LEU A 20 14.58 2.90 -5.12
N GLY A 21 13.91 3.17 -6.25
CA GLY A 21 14.25 2.57 -7.54
C GLY A 21 13.88 1.09 -7.69
N ARG A 22 13.21 0.50 -6.70
CA ARG A 22 12.72 -0.88 -6.74
C ARG A 22 11.22 -0.91 -6.89
N THR A 23 10.73 -1.97 -7.53
CA THR A 23 9.31 -2.25 -7.71
C THR A 23 8.92 -3.51 -6.96
N TYR A 24 7.88 -3.41 -6.16
CA TYR A 24 7.32 -4.48 -5.36
C TYR A 24 5.88 -4.74 -5.79
N LYS A 25 5.44 -6.00 -5.76
CA LYS A 25 4.02 -6.31 -5.83
C LYS A 25 3.35 -5.80 -4.56
N CYS A 26 2.23 -5.13 -4.68
CA CYS A 26 1.41 -4.74 -3.54
C CYS A 26 -0.05 -5.08 -3.77
N VAL A 27 -0.81 -5.06 -2.68
CA VAL A 27 -2.25 -5.29 -2.69
C VAL A 27 -2.95 -4.02 -2.22
N LEU A 28 -3.99 -3.63 -2.95
CA LEU A 28 -4.91 -2.55 -2.65
C LEU A 28 -6.18 -3.12 -2.01
N GLY A 29 -7.10 -2.24 -1.63
CA GLY A 29 -8.44 -2.61 -1.23
C GLY A 29 -9.10 -3.54 -2.27
N ARG A 30 -9.96 -4.44 -1.80
CA ARG A 30 -10.65 -5.45 -2.62
C ARG A 30 -11.34 -4.84 -3.86
N THR A 31 -11.86 -3.63 -3.73
CA THR A 31 -12.56 -2.90 -4.81
C THR A 31 -11.66 -1.92 -5.58
N GLY A 32 -10.35 -1.96 -5.31
CA GLY A 32 -9.33 -1.14 -5.93
C GLY A 32 -9.11 0.20 -5.23
N ALA A 33 -8.67 1.21 -5.97
CA ALA A 33 -8.39 2.54 -5.44
C ALA A 33 -9.45 3.56 -5.90
N THR A 34 -9.91 4.43 -4.99
CA THR A 34 -10.94 5.44 -5.27
C THR A 34 -10.63 6.79 -4.64
N ALA A 35 -11.06 7.87 -5.27
CA ALA A 35 -11.00 9.22 -4.67
C ALA A 35 -12.19 9.49 -3.72
N THR A 36 -13.27 8.71 -3.81
CA THR A 36 -14.51 8.89 -3.05
C THR A 36 -14.69 7.77 -2.02
N LYS A 37 -13.63 7.51 -1.25
CA LYS A 37 -13.59 6.45 -0.23
C LYS A 37 -14.62 6.73 0.86
N HIS A 38 -15.38 5.72 1.24
CA HIS A 38 -16.24 5.75 2.43
C HIS A 38 -16.15 4.46 3.22
N GLU A 39 -16.47 4.48 4.51
CA GLU A 39 -16.34 3.30 5.36
C GLU A 39 -17.11 2.08 4.78
N GLY A 40 -16.53 0.89 4.90
CA GLY A 40 -17.12 -0.36 4.41
C GLY A 40 -16.96 -0.68 2.91
N ASP A 41 -16.54 0.26 2.05
CA ASP A 41 -16.44 0.03 0.59
C ASP A 41 -15.29 -0.92 0.15
N GLY A 42 -14.36 -1.21 1.05
CA GLY A 42 -13.19 -2.04 0.79
C GLY A 42 -12.18 -1.46 -0.19
N ALA A 43 -12.18 -0.15 -0.47
CA ALA A 43 -11.25 0.50 -1.40
C ALA A 43 -10.02 1.09 -0.70
N THR A 44 -8.92 1.30 -1.43
CA THR A 44 -7.80 2.15 -1.00
C THR A 44 -8.08 3.60 -1.39
N PRO A 45 -7.95 4.59 -0.48
CA PRO A 45 -8.13 5.99 -0.84
C PRO A 45 -6.99 6.46 -1.76
N ARG A 46 -7.35 7.12 -2.86
CA ARG A 46 -6.41 7.72 -3.80
C ARG A 46 -6.04 9.13 -3.34
N GLY A 47 -4.75 9.37 -3.14
CA GLY A 47 -4.26 10.67 -2.69
C GLY A 47 -2.79 10.64 -2.29
N ARG A 48 -2.32 11.75 -1.70
CA ARG A 48 -1.00 11.85 -1.09
C ARG A 48 -1.18 11.85 0.42
N PHE A 49 -0.53 10.92 1.10
CA PHE A 49 -0.63 10.73 2.54
C PHE A 49 0.76 10.76 3.16
N TYR A 50 0.85 11.22 4.41
CA TYR A 50 2.08 11.14 5.18
C TYR A 50 2.29 9.71 5.67
N LEU A 51 3.49 9.17 5.46
CA LEU A 51 3.91 7.95 6.15
C LEU A 51 4.20 8.32 7.60
N ARG A 52 3.44 7.75 8.54
CA ARG A 52 3.52 8.11 9.98
C ARG A 52 4.36 7.11 10.76
N GLU A 53 4.02 5.83 10.62
CA GLU A 53 4.57 4.75 11.43
C GLU A 53 4.72 3.50 10.57
N VAL A 54 5.60 2.60 11.00
CA VAL A 54 5.76 1.26 10.43
C VAL A 54 5.40 0.26 11.52
N LEU A 55 4.38 -0.55 11.26
CA LEU A 55 3.96 -1.62 12.17
C LEU A 55 4.59 -2.93 11.70
N TYR A 56 5.29 -3.63 12.60
CA TYR A 56 5.88 -4.93 12.31
C TYR A 56 5.03 -6.05 12.90
N ARG A 57 5.05 -7.22 12.25
CA ARG A 57 4.34 -8.42 12.68
C ARG A 57 5.33 -9.49 13.13
N ALA A 58 5.54 -9.57 14.44
CA ALA A 58 6.44 -10.54 15.07
C ALA A 58 6.08 -12.00 14.75
N ASP A 59 4.82 -12.27 14.48
CA ASP A 59 4.31 -13.60 14.13
C ASP A 59 4.62 -14.01 12.68
N ARG A 60 5.15 -13.10 11.85
CA ARG A 60 5.41 -13.36 10.42
C ARG A 60 6.86 -13.21 10.00
N LEU A 61 7.61 -12.33 10.64
CA LEU A 61 8.97 -11.96 10.26
C LEU A 61 9.79 -11.65 11.51
N ASP A 62 11.10 -11.85 11.40
CA ASP A 62 12.04 -11.37 12.41
C ASP A 62 11.95 -9.86 12.57
N GLN A 63 12.24 -9.38 13.78
CA GLN A 63 12.23 -7.96 14.08
C GLN A 63 13.19 -7.22 13.13
N PRO A 64 12.72 -6.15 12.46
CA PRO A 64 13.59 -5.36 11.59
C PRO A 64 14.68 -4.67 12.41
N ASN A 65 15.90 -4.65 11.89
CA ASN A 65 16.99 -3.89 12.48
C ASN A 65 16.74 -2.38 12.28
N THR A 66 16.43 -1.70 13.37
CA THR A 66 16.27 -0.24 13.42
C THR A 66 17.57 0.36 13.95
N LEU A 67 18.18 1.25 13.18
CA LEU A 67 19.39 2.00 13.59
C LEU A 67 19.12 2.88 14.81
#